data_AF-A0A838S7J9-F1
#
_entry.id   AF-A0A838S7J9-F1
#
_cell.length_a   1.000
_cell.length_b   1.000
_cell.length_c   1.000
_cell.angle_alpha   90.00
_cell.angle_beta   90.00
_cell.angle_gamma   90.00
#
_symmetry.space_group_name_H-M   'P 1'
#
loop_
_entity.id
_entity.type
_entity.pdbx_description
1 polymer ?
#
loop_
_entity_poly.entity_id
_entity_poly.type
_entity_poly.pdbx_seq_one_letter_code
_entity_poly.pdbx_strand_id
1 'polypeptide(L)'
;MKRVRSLMSVALGFLLFSSMAHAEMFPSDGPPGTTVTISGEGFGEFRNTQANRVEFQGVSALIQSWEPDFILVKVPLQARSGQVMVINGSAKREAGIFSVTNVRISSLNPSQAEAGSLLTIVGEHFGNTAGSRDPNTMFGVNQVIINGIRAEVRRWRPTKIEVLIPANAKTGDVEVRLASSDPLPDGSCCAPVDYAVSNSVPLTVIPSIAFDPTEGPIGSKVVLSGQGFGKSRPEDGRIFFGGKPAIIAQWSDRTIVAHVPLNAQSGFLMLQREGKEREIGTFTVLDSQISGMNPPQGPIGTLVTIKGKNFGLYSEAGKTAYAFDFLSGGNGVEIGGVPAVIHRWLDEQIDVWVPFSAKSGPVIVKRGGAIPKIDGTCCQRQEIVTLKAGTFTVVQPEIHSYSPKEAGLDEVVTITGKGFGEFLKISEATRLSLNQDAHDWKIYELGQDVSRSEVLVNGVATHIETWTDTEITIRVPRRPAFGFGNPEGFDADLSKGELILKRGSWDMLDTGECCTPKKYISIVAGPFTILHRGLPNKDYWKETGERSND
;
A
#
# COMPACT_ATOMS: atom_id res chain seq x y z
N MET A 1 50.25 -59.73 32.83
CA MET A 1 50.73 -60.31 34.10
C MET A 1 50.61 -59.27 35.20
N LYS A 2 49.86 -59.59 36.25
CA LYS A 2 49.79 -58.86 37.53
C LYS A 2 50.91 -59.35 38.46
N ARG A 3 51.33 -58.45 39.38
CA ARG A 3 51.80 -58.62 40.78
C ARG A 3 53.21 -58.02 41.05
N VAL A 4 53.32 -56.90 41.81
CA VAL A 4 53.30 -56.72 43.30
C VAL A 4 54.68 -57.11 43.89
N ARG A 5 55.40 -56.41 44.78
CA ARG A 5 55.27 -55.21 45.66
C ARG A 5 56.70 -54.89 46.15
N SER A 6 57.03 -53.65 46.53
CA SER A 6 57.81 -53.40 47.75
C SER A 6 57.63 -51.95 48.21
N LEU A 7 57.30 -51.78 49.49
CA LEU A 7 57.25 -50.51 50.21
C LEU A 7 58.65 -50.18 50.76
N MET A 8 59.04 -48.90 50.74
CA MET A 8 59.79 -48.31 51.83
C MET A 8 59.50 -46.81 51.98
N SER A 9 59.34 -46.41 53.23
CA SER A 9 58.84 -45.12 53.73
C SER A 9 59.91 -44.02 53.69
N VAL A 10 59.54 -42.77 53.36
CA VAL A 10 60.34 -41.57 53.65
C VAL A 10 59.41 -40.46 54.15
N ALA A 11 59.84 -39.84 55.24
CA ALA A 11 59.09 -38.91 56.09
C ALA A 11 58.68 -37.60 55.39
N LEU A 12 57.46 -37.16 55.72
CA LEU A 12 56.85 -35.90 55.29
C LEU A 12 57.32 -34.76 56.22
N GLY A 13 58.20 -33.89 55.71
CA GLY A 13 58.49 -32.60 56.33
C GLY A 13 57.45 -31.57 55.89
N PHE A 14 56.53 -31.20 56.79
CA PHE A 14 55.59 -30.11 56.57
C PHE A 14 56.35 -28.77 56.72
N LEU A 15 56.67 -28.13 55.60
CA LEU A 15 56.99 -26.70 55.56
C LEU A 15 55.68 -25.95 55.33
N LEU A 16 55.11 -25.42 56.41
CA LEU A 16 54.03 -24.43 56.36
C LEU A 16 54.57 -23.14 55.74
N PHE A 17 54.43 -22.98 54.43
CA PHE A 17 54.38 -21.66 53.83
C PHE A 17 52.95 -21.14 54.00
N SER A 18 52.73 -20.28 54.99
CA SER A 18 51.58 -19.40 55.00
C SER A 18 51.70 -18.44 53.81
N SER A 19 51.10 -18.77 52.68
CA SER A 19 50.88 -17.76 51.64
C SER A 19 49.97 -16.70 52.25
N MET A 20 50.44 -15.46 52.40
CA MET A 20 49.52 -14.34 52.62
C MET A 20 48.46 -14.39 51.51
N ALA A 21 47.21 -14.65 51.88
CA ALA A 21 46.07 -14.54 50.98
C ALA A 21 45.93 -13.06 50.59
N HIS A 22 46.47 -12.71 49.42
CA HIS A 22 46.34 -11.37 48.86
C HIS A 22 44.88 -11.21 48.42
N ALA A 23 44.29 -10.04 48.70
CA ALA A 23 42.99 -9.73 48.14
C ALA A 23 43.15 -9.58 46.61
N GLU A 24 42.28 -10.25 45.85
CA GLU A 24 42.23 -10.21 44.40
C GLU A 24 40.94 -9.53 43.96
N MET A 25 41.04 -8.60 43.02
CA MET A 25 39.93 -7.78 42.54
C MET A 25 39.59 -8.11 41.10
N PHE A 26 38.32 -8.38 40.81
CA PHE A 26 37.84 -8.66 39.46
C PHE A 26 36.45 -8.02 39.20
N PRO A 27 36.28 -7.30 38.07
CA PRO A 27 37.33 -6.85 37.15
C PRO A 27 38.24 -5.79 37.80
N SER A 28 39.47 -5.63 37.29
CA SER A 28 40.42 -4.60 37.74
C SER A 28 40.29 -3.28 36.96
N ASP A 29 39.34 -3.19 36.04
CA ASP A 29 38.98 -1.97 35.33
C ASP A 29 37.48 -1.92 35.04
N GLY A 30 36.98 -0.71 34.76
CA GLY A 30 35.59 -0.52 34.38
C GLY A 30 35.10 0.91 34.65
N PRO A 31 33.95 1.28 34.07
CA PRO A 31 33.33 2.57 34.32
C PRO A 31 32.61 2.60 35.66
N PRO A 32 32.20 3.80 36.14
CA PRO A 32 31.31 3.89 37.28
C PRO A 32 30.05 3.04 37.15
N GLY A 33 29.58 2.48 38.26
CA GLY A 33 28.49 1.49 38.30
C GLY A 33 28.92 0.05 38.00
N THR A 34 30.19 -0.21 37.66
CA THR A 34 30.74 -1.57 37.52
C THR A 34 30.64 -2.32 38.85
N THR A 35 30.20 -3.58 38.80
CA THR A 35 30.24 -4.46 39.98
C THR A 35 31.61 -5.10 40.04
N VAL A 36 32.30 -4.89 41.16
CA VAL A 36 33.63 -5.43 41.44
C VAL A 36 33.53 -6.42 42.58
N THR A 37 34.06 -7.62 42.35
CA THR A 37 34.26 -8.63 43.39
C THR A 37 35.69 -8.51 43.91
N ILE A 38 35.83 -8.41 45.23
CA ILE A 38 37.11 -8.45 45.93
C ILE A 38 37.12 -9.75 46.73
N SER A 39 37.91 -10.74 46.28
CA SER A 39 38.05 -12.04 46.94
C SER A 39 39.31 -12.05 47.81
N GLY A 40 39.31 -12.77 48.92
CA GLY A 40 40.48 -12.86 49.80
C GLY A 40 40.15 -13.59 51.09
N GLU A 41 40.99 -13.46 52.11
CA GLU A 41 40.68 -14.00 53.45
C GLU A 41 40.88 -12.94 54.52
N GLY A 42 40.04 -13.00 55.56
CA GLY A 42 40.17 -12.14 56.73
C GLY A 42 39.66 -10.71 56.50
N PHE A 43 38.60 -10.56 55.70
CA PHE A 43 37.83 -9.30 55.65
C PHE A 43 37.00 -9.10 56.92
N GLY A 44 36.71 -10.18 57.65
CA GLY A 44 35.96 -10.17 58.90
C GLY A 44 34.48 -9.83 58.70
N GLU A 45 33.73 -9.85 59.80
CA GLU A 45 32.29 -9.59 59.80
C GLU A 45 31.95 -8.14 59.44
N PHE A 46 30.83 -7.95 58.74
CA PHE A 46 30.24 -6.64 58.53
C PHE A 46 29.57 -6.15 59.82
N ARG A 47 29.97 -4.98 60.31
CA ARG A 47 29.41 -4.36 61.52
C ARG A 47 28.44 -3.24 61.18
N ASN A 48 28.90 -2.28 60.40
CA ASN A 48 28.13 -1.15 59.89
C ASN A 48 28.93 -0.43 58.80
N THR A 49 28.26 0.45 58.06
CA THR A 49 28.82 1.20 56.92
C THR A 49 29.89 2.22 57.30
N GLN A 50 30.05 2.54 58.58
CA GLN A 50 31.13 3.42 59.08
C GLN A 50 32.41 2.64 59.34
N ALA A 51 32.29 1.44 59.89
CA ALA A 51 33.39 0.54 60.18
C ALA A 51 33.83 -0.23 58.94
N ASN A 52 32.91 -0.59 58.04
CA ASN A 52 33.17 -1.37 56.84
C ASN A 52 33.05 -0.48 55.60
N ARG A 53 34.17 -0.23 54.91
CA ARG A 53 34.20 0.57 53.68
C ARG A 53 35.07 -0.08 52.63
N VAL A 54 34.75 0.17 51.38
CA VAL A 54 35.67 0.00 50.26
C VAL A 54 35.85 1.36 49.61
N GLU A 55 37.09 1.82 49.48
CA GLU A 55 37.41 3.14 48.94
C GLU A 55 38.23 3.04 47.66
N PHE A 56 37.75 3.69 46.60
CA PHE A 56 38.45 3.89 45.34
C PHE A 56 39.13 5.26 45.40
N GLN A 57 40.43 5.29 45.75
CA GLN A 57 41.18 6.53 45.93
C GLN A 57 40.48 7.55 46.87
N GLY A 58 39.95 7.05 48.00
CA GLY A 58 39.25 7.85 49.00
C GLY A 58 37.75 8.09 48.73
N VAL A 59 37.22 7.60 47.61
CA VAL A 59 35.78 7.65 47.31
C VAL A 59 35.13 6.35 47.76
N SER A 60 34.19 6.44 48.70
CA SER A 60 33.48 5.27 49.23
C SER A 60 32.60 4.62 48.15
N ALA A 61 32.74 3.32 47.98
CA ALA A 61 31.91 2.49 47.12
C ALA A 61 30.67 2.00 47.86
N LEU A 62 29.61 1.75 47.10
CA LEU A 62 28.41 1.11 47.61
C LEU A 62 28.66 -0.39 47.77
N ILE A 63 28.58 -0.87 49.01
CA ILE A 63 28.72 -2.29 49.35
C ILE A 63 27.40 -3.01 49.05
N GLN A 64 27.45 -4.04 48.20
CA GLN A 64 26.31 -4.91 47.89
C GLN A 64 26.32 -6.19 48.74
N SER A 65 27.51 -6.70 49.07
CA SER A 65 27.70 -7.87 49.92
C SER A 65 29.05 -7.76 50.63
N TRP A 66 29.12 -8.20 51.87
CA TRP A 66 30.36 -8.27 52.62
C TRP A 66 30.40 -9.57 53.42
N GLU A 67 31.26 -10.48 52.98
CA GLU A 67 31.53 -11.76 53.62
C GLU A 67 33.00 -11.83 54.05
N PRO A 68 33.38 -12.74 54.97
CA PRO A 68 34.75 -12.85 55.44
C PRO A 68 35.80 -13.14 54.35
N ASP A 69 35.37 -13.73 53.22
CA ASP A 69 36.19 -14.18 52.10
C ASP A 69 35.88 -13.49 50.75
N PHE A 70 34.78 -12.75 50.63
CA PHE A 70 34.54 -11.90 49.46
C PHE A 70 33.69 -10.67 49.76
N ILE A 71 33.92 -9.60 49.00
CA ILE A 71 33.15 -8.36 49.06
C ILE A 71 32.68 -8.01 47.65
N LEU A 72 31.42 -7.64 47.52
CA LEU A 72 30.84 -7.16 46.27
C LEU A 72 30.53 -5.67 46.40
N VAL A 73 31.11 -4.84 45.54
CA VAL A 73 30.89 -3.38 45.55
C VAL A 73 30.55 -2.83 44.18
N LYS A 74 29.91 -1.66 44.15
CA LYS A 74 29.73 -0.85 42.95
C LYS A 74 30.78 0.26 42.91
N VAL A 75 31.47 0.39 41.77
CA VAL A 75 32.40 1.49 41.52
C VAL A 75 31.63 2.82 41.60
N PRO A 76 32.01 3.76 42.48
CA PRO A 76 31.26 5.01 42.66
C PRO A 76 31.45 5.97 41.47
N LEU A 77 30.53 6.93 41.31
CA LEU A 77 30.50 7.87 40.18
C LEU A 77 31.79 8.68 40.06
N GLN A 78 32.33 9.11 41.20
CA GLN A 78 33.54 9.94 41.28
C GLN A 78 34.82 9.13 41.55
N ALA A 79 34.78 7.80 41.35
CA ALA A 79 35.97 6.94 41.49
C ALA A 79 37.14 7.45 40.64
N ARG A 80 38.36 7.26 41.13
CA ARG A 80 39.60 7.54 40.38
C ARG A 80 40.43 6.28 40.25
N SER A 81 41.16 6.17 39.14
CA SER A 81 42.12 5.07 38.94
C SER A 81 43.19 5.10 40.02
N GLY A 82 43.52 3.93 40.58
CA GLY A 82 44.53 3.78 41.61
C GLY A 82 44.20 2.66 42.59
N GLN A 83 44.92 2.65 43.72
CA GLN A 83 44.75 1.67 44.78
C GLN A 83 43.33 1.69 45.35
N VAL A 84 42.74 0.50 45.51
CA VAL A 84 41.48 0.25 46.20
C VAL A 84 41.77 -0.28 47.60
N MET A 85 41.11 0.31 48.60
CA MET A 85 41.31 -0.03 50.01
C MET A 85 40.05 -0.65 50.59
N VAL A 86 40.20 -1.81 51.25
CA VAL A 86 39.18 -2.42 52.11
C VAL A 86 39.47 -1.99 53.55
N ILE A 87 38.46 -1.45 54.22
CA ILE A 87 38.56 -0.93 55.59
C ILE A 87 37.58 -1.72 56.47
N ASN A 88 38.08 -2.32 57.55
CA ASN A 88 37.27 -2.91 58.62
C ASN A 88 37.74 -2.36 59.98
N GLY A 89 37.02 -1.38 60.51
CA GLY A 89 37.40 -0.62 61.70
C GLY A 89 38.72 0.12 61.47
N SER A 90 39.75 -0.21 62.26
CA SER A 90 41.10 0.34 62.10
C SER A 90 41.96 -0.42 61.09
N ALA A 91 41.54 -1.63 60.67
CA ALA A 91 42.30 -2.43 59.72
C ALA A 91 42.07 -1.91 58.30
N LYS A 92 43.17 -1.65 57.57
CA LYS A 92 43.15 -1.27 56.16
C LYS A 92 43.92 -2.32 55.37
N ARG A 93 43.32 -2.82 54.29
CA ARG A 93 43.95 -3.78 53.38
C ARG A 93 43.84 -3.30 51.95
N GLU A 94 44.94 -3.44 51.23
CA GLU A 94 45.00 -3.19 49.80
C GLU A 94 44.32 -4.31 49.02
N ALA A 95 43.34 -3.97 48.17
CA ALA A 95 42.62 -4.90 47.29
C ALA A 95 43.23 -5.02 45.88
N GLY A 96 44.17 -4.13 45.56
CA GLY A 96 44.76 -3.99 44.23
C GLY A 96 44.50 -2.62 43.59
N ILE A 97 44.92 -2.47 42.35
CA ILE A 97 44.75 -1.24 41.55
C ILE A 97 43.53 -1.40 40.65
N PHE A 98 42.61 -0.44 40.71
CA PHE A 98 41.49 -0.35 39.79
C PHE A 98 41.73 0.76 38.75
N SER A 99 41.47 0.49 37.48
CA SER A 99 41.52 1.49 36.41
C SER A 99 40.11 1.92 36.04
N VAL A 100 39.72 3.15 36.40
CA VAL A 100 38.44 3.73 35.99
C VAL A 100 38.48 4.01 34.49
N THR A 101 37.57 3.39 33.75
CA THR A 101 37.42 3.60 32.30
C THR A 101 36.19 4.45 32.01
N ASN A 102 36.21 5.13 30.87
CA ASN A 102 35.05 5.91 30.43
C ASN A 102 34.25 5.12 29.41
N VAL A 103 32.92 5.19 29.53
CA VAL A 103 32.02 4.68 28.52
C VAL A 103 32.18 5.50 27.23
N ARG A 104 32.37 4.83 26.10
CA ARG A 104 32.68 5.51 24.83
C ARG A 104 31.93 4.89 23.67
N ILE A 105 31.31 5.72 22.85
CA ILE A 105 30.75 5.33 21.55
C ILE A 105 31.81 5.57 20.48
N SER A 106 32.14 4.51 19.75
CA SER A 106 33.09 4.54 18.64
C SER A 106 32.39 4.80 17.31
N SER A 107 31.23 4.18 17.08
CA SER A 107 30.45 4.39 15.86
C SER A 107 28.97 4.03 16.01
N LEU A 108 28.18 4.58 15.10
CA LEU A 108 26.77 4.27 14.90
C LEU A 108 26.60 3.56 13.56
N ASN A 109 25.81 2.50 13.52
CA ASN A 109 25.47 1.79 12.30
C ASN A 109 23.96 1.53 12.24
N PRO A 110 23.22 2.16 11.31
CA PRO A 110 23.68 3.21 10.40
C PRO A 110 23.85 4.59 11.11
N SER A 111 24.60 5.52 10.51
CA SER A 111 24.75 6.91 10.98
C SER A 111 23.60 7.84 10.52
N GLN A 112 22.81 7.37 9.56
CA GLN A 112 21.54 7.97 9.13
C GLN A 112 20.49 6.86 9.04
N ALA A 113 19.33 7.06 9.67
CA ALA A 113 18.28 6.04 9.70
C ALA A 113 16.89 6.64 9.86
N GLU A 114 15.87 5.85 9.54
CA GLU A 114 14.48 6.21 9.75
C GLU A 114 14.08 6.11 11.23
N ALA A 115 13.16 6.96 11.68
CA ALA A 115 12.54 6.76 12.98
C ALA A 115 11.86 5.38 13.06
N GLY A 116 12.03 4.67 14.17
CA GLY A 116 11.57 3.29 14.35
C GLY A 116 12.53 2.20 13.87
N SER A 117 13.59 2.54 13.13
CA SER A 117 14.56 1.53 12.67
C SER A 117 15.52 1.09 13.79
N LEU A 118 16.18 -0.06 13.56
CA LEU A 118 17.22 -0.55 14.45
C LEU A 118 18.50 0.30 14.28
N LEU A 119 19.07 0.73 15.41
CA LEU A 119 20.37 1.38 15.49
C LEU A 119 21.34 0.47 16.26
N THR A 120 22.48 0.18 15.65
CA THR A 120 23.61 -0.46 16.33
C THR A 120 24.59 0.60 16.79
N ILE A 121 24.91 0.58 18.08
CA ILE A 121 25.90 1.44 18.73
C ILE A 121 27.11 0.56 19.07
N VAL A 122 28.26 0.88 18.48
CA VAL A 122 29.52 0.18 18.74
C VAL A 122 30.41 1.07 19.60
N GLY A 123 31.05 0.48 20.59
CA GLY A 123 31.90 1.23 21.50
C GLY A 123 32.58 0.35 22.52
N GLU A 124 32.94 0.95 23.65
CA GLU A 124 33.73 0.33 24.71
C GLU A 124 33.10 0.62 26.07
N HIS A 125 33.30 -0.33 26.99
CA HIS A 125 32.91 -0.20 28.40
C HIS A 125 31.40 0.04 28.62
N PHE A 126 30.51 -0.52 27.82
CA PHE A 126 29.05 -0.43 28.05
C PHE A 126 28.55 -1.27 29.24
N GLY A 127 29.40 -2.13 29.78
CA GLY A 127 28.99 -3.14 30.76
C GLY A 127 28.17 -4.29 30.15
N ASN A 128 27.90 -5.31 30.96
CA ASN A 128 27.33 -6.57 30.49
C ASN A 128 25.80 -6.57 30.35
N THR A 129 25.10 -5.60 30.94
CA THR A 129 23.64 -5.59 31.03
C THR A 129 23.11 -4.16 31.03
N ALA A 130 21.86 -3.98 30.58
CA ALA A 130 21.12 -2.73 30.70
C ALA A 130 20.56 -2.50 32.12
N GLY A 131 20.70 -3.48 33.03
CA GLY A 131 20.08 -3.46 34.36
C GLY A 131 18.65 -3.99 34.38
N SER A 132 18.04 -4.03 35.58
CA SER A 132 16.67 -4.51 35.78
C SER A 132 15.64 -3.44 35.39
N ARG A 133 14.66 -3.77 34.54
CA ARG A 133 13.65 -2.79 34.04
C ARG A 133 12.68 -2.25 35.10
N ASP A 134 12.78 -2.69 36.35
CA ASP A 134 11.92 -2.23 37.43
C ASP A 134 12.36 -0.83 37.93
N PRO A 135 11.51 0.21 37.79
CA PRO A 135 11.83 1.56 38.25
C PRO A 135 11.98 1.67 39.77
N ASN A 136 11.56 0.65 40.55
CA ASN A 136 11.80 0.58 42.00
C ASN A 136 13.13 -0.07 42.35
N THR A 137 13.94 -0.49 41.37
CA THR A 137 15.28 -1.00 41.64
C THR A 137 16.20 0.12 42.12
N MET A 138 16.78 -0.08 43.31
CA MET A 138 17.60 0.92 44.00
C MET A 138 18.91 1.31 43.26
N PHE A 139 19.26 0.60 42.18
CA PHE A 139 20.53 0.77 41.45
C PHE A 139 20.40 1.40 40.05
N GLY A 140 19.17 1.73 39.63
CA GLY A 140 18.92 2.33 38.32
C GLY A 140 19.17 1.41 37.12
N VAL A 141 18.90 1.94 35.93
CA VAL A 141 19.03 1.23 34.65
C VAL A 141 19.90 2.00 33.69
N ASN A 142 20.79 1.29 33.00
CA ASN A 142 21.55 1.84 31.90
C ASN A 142 20.59 2.18 30.75
N GLN A 143 20.90 3.24 30.02
CA GLN A 143 20.02 3.74 28.98
C GLN A 143 20.80 4.32 27.81
N VAL A 144 20.14 4.30 26.66
CA VAL A 144 20.57 5.03 25.47
C VAL A 144 19.63 6.20 25.28
N ILE A 145 20.19 7.39 25.13
CA ILE A 145 19.47 8.61 24.86
C ILE A 145 19.75 9.00 23.40
N ILE A 146 18.70 9.26 22.63
CA ILE A 146 18.76 9.79 21.27
C ILE A 146 18.05 11.13 21.29
N ASN A 147 18.81 12.21 21.16
CA ASN A 147 18.32 13.59 21.18
C ASN A 147 17.41 13.89 22.39
N GLY A 148 17.87 13.52 23.58
CA GLY A 148 17.12 13.69 24.84
C GLY A 148 16.01 12.66 25.09
N ILE A 149 15.69 11.78 24.13
CA ILE A 149 14.65 10.76 24.25
C ILE A 149 15.27 9.40 24.54
N ARG A 150 14.74 8.69 25.53
CA ARG A 150 15.19 7.33 25.85
C ARG A 150 14.79 6.34 24.74
N ALA A 151 15.78 5.63 24.20
CA ALA A 151 15.59 4.59 23.19
C ALA A 151 15.27 3.23 23.84
N GLU A 152 14.51 2.40 23.11
CA GLU A 152 14.21 1.03 23.55
C GLU A 152 15.41 0.12 23.27
N VAL A 153 16.03 -0.41 24.33
CA VAL A 153 17.12 -1.39 24.20
C VAL A 153 16.57 -2.75 23.80
N ARG A 154 17.05 -3.26 22.66
CA ARG A 154 16.78 -4.62 22.13
C ARG A 154 17.85 -5.61 22.56
N ARG A 155 19.10 -5.18 22.57
CA ARG A 155 20.25 -6.00 22.98
C ARG A 155 21.33 -5.12 23.60
N TRP A 156 21.96 -5.62 24.67
CA TRP A 156 23.05 -4.93 25.35
C TRP A 156 24.24 -5.87 25.51
N ARG A 157 25.42 -5.42 25.09
CA ARG A 157 26.72 -6.09 25.24
C ARG A 157 27.80 -5.06 25.56
N PRO A 158 28.96 -5.46 26.13
CA PRO A 158 30.02 -4.53 26.53
C PRO A 158 30.55 -3.61 25.44
N THR A 159 30.48 -4.04 24.18
CA THR A 159 31.00 -3.29 23.02
C THR A 159 29.96 -3.03 21.94
N LYS A 160 28.72 -3.49 22.14
CA LYS A 160 27.64 -3.39 21.15
C LYS A 160 26.26 -3.28 21.81
N ILE A 161 25.52 -2.22 21.50
CA ILE A 161 24.14 -2.04 21.92
C ILE A 161 23.26 -1.95 20.66
N GLU A 162 22.12 -2.62 20.67
CA GLU A 162 21.11 -2.51 19.62
C GLU A 162 19.85 -1.89 20.23
N VAL A 163 19.40 -0.77 19.66
CA VAL A 163 18.22 -0.01 20.12
C VAL A 163 17.26 0.29 18.97
N LEU A 164 15.98 0.52 19.28
CA LEU A 164 15.05 1.13 18.33
C LEU A 164 15.10 2.65 18.45
N ILE A 165 15.21 3.34 17.31
CA ILE A 165 15.11 4.81 17.26
C ILE A 165 13.67 5.19 17.59
N PRO A 166 13.41 6.06 18.59
CA PRO A 166 12.05 6.48 18.91
C PRO A 166 11.31 7.06 17.70
N ALA A 167 10.01 6.78 17.57
CA ALA A 167 9.21 7.22 16.42
C ALA A 167 9.14 8.77 16.28
N ASN A 168 9.30 9.49 17.39
CA ASN A 168 9.33 10.95 17.46
C ASN A 168 10.75 11.53 17.57
N ALA A 169 11.79 10.71 17.42
CA ALA A 169 13.16 11.19 17.46
C ALA A 169 13.43 12.14 16.30
N LYS A 170 14.12 13.24 16.59
CA LYS A 170 14.69 14.15 15.59
C LYS A 170 16.19 13.90 15.51
N THR A 171 16.80 14.35 14.42
CA THR A 171 18.27 14.41 14.28
C THR A 171 18.90 15.06 15.52
N GLY A 172 19.93 14.43 16.05
CA GLY A 172 20.62 14.84 17.27
C GLY A 172 21.58 13.78 17.76
N ASP A 173 22.11 13.98 18.96
CA ASP A 173 23.18 13.15 19.49
C ASP A 173 22.68 11.87 20.16
N VAL A 174 23.48 10.82 20.05
CA VAL A 174 23.33 9.56 20.77
C VAL A 174 24.31 9.52 21.92
N GLU A 175 23.80 9.18 23.11
CA GLU A 175 24.57 9.00 24.34
C GLU A 175 24.22 7.67 25.00
N VAL A 176 25.22 6.99 25.55
CA VAL A 176 25.04 5.85 26.45
C VAL A 176 25.27 6.33 27.87
N ARG A 177 24.33 6.02 28.77
CA ARG A 177 24.37 6.41 30.18
C ARG A 177 24.37 5.16 31.05
N LEU A 178 25.41 5.01 31.87
CA LEU A 178 25.54 3.92 32.81
C LEU A 178 25.15 4.39 34.20
N ALA A 179 24.19 3.71 34.81
CA ALA A 179 23.69 4.05 36.14
C ALA A 179 24.75 3.75 37.20
N SER A 180 25.05 4.75 38.02
CA SER A 180 25.81 4.61 39.26
C SER A 180 24.94 5.03 40.43
N SER A 181 25.07 4.32 41.54
CA SER A 181 24.38 4.62 42.79
C SER A 181 25.44 4.70 43.87
N ASP A 182 25.72 5.92 44.31
CA ASP A 182 26.75 6.19 45.31
C ASP A 182 26.16 6.02 46.72
N PRO A 183 26.95 5.56 47.70
CA PRO A 183 26.48 5.51 49.08
C PRO A 183 26.22 6.93 49.60
N LEU A 184 25.27 7.06 50.55
CA LEU A 184 25.06 8.30 51.29
C LEU A 184 26.31 8.65 52.13
N PRO A 185 26.47 9.90 52.62
CA PRO A 185 27.63 10.30 53.41
C PRO A 185 27.88 9.45 54.67
N ASP A 186 26.82 8.83 55.22
CA ASP A 186 26.92 7.89 56.33
C ASP A 186 27.27 6.45 55.91
N GLY A 187 27.55 6.24 54.62
CA GLY A 187 27.84 4.94 53.99
C GLY A 187 26.60 4.07 53.77
N SER A 188 25.41 4.50 54.18
CA SER A 188 24.17 3.77 53.92
C SER A 188 23.75 3.87 52.45
N CYS A 189 22.87 2.97 52.01
CA CYS A 189 22.34 3.00 50.64
C CYS A 189 21.08 3.88 50.58
N CYS A 190 20.85 4.68 49.54
CA CYS A 190 21.74 5.10 48.46
C CYS A 190 21.34 6.53 48.02
N ALA A 191 22.29 7.29 47.48
CA ALA A 191 21.96 8.54 46.80
C ALA A 191 21.06 8.27 45.57
N PRO A 192 20.30 9.28 45.09
CA PRO A 192 19.59 9.16 43.82
C PRO A 192 20.53 8.71 42.69
N VAL A 193 20.02 7.85 41.81
CA VAL A 193 20.80 7.33 40.68
C VAL A 193 21.28 8.49 39.81
N ASP A 194 22.58 8.47 39.50
CA ASP A 194 23.23 9.37 38.56
C ASP A 194 23.94 8.54 37.47
N TYR A 195 24.51 9.21 36.46
CA TYR A 195 24.97 8.55 35.25
C TYR A 195 26.40 8.92 34.86
N ALA A 196 27.21 7.89 34.60
CA ALA A 196 28.38 8.04 33.76
C ALA A 196 27.91 8.13 32.29
N VAL A 197 28.17 9.27 31.64
CA VAL A 197 27.69 9.57 30.28
C VAL A 197 28.84 9.41 29.27
N SER A 198 28.55 8.80 28.12
CA SER A 198 29.51 8.68 27.02
C SER A 198 29.77 10.00 26.31
N ASN A 199 30.70 9.99 25.35
CA ASN A 199 30.71 11.01 24.32
C ASN A 199 29.41 11.01 23.51
N SER A 200 29.07 12.16 22.94
CA SER A 200 27.94 12.36 22.04
C SER A 200 28.36 12.03 20.60
N VAL A 201 27.56 11.21 19.91
CA VAL A 201 27.78 10.88 18.49
C VAL A 201 26.54 11.25 17.67
N PRO A 202 26.65 12.07 16.61
CA PRO A 202 25.49 12.56 15.88
C PRO A 202 24.81 11.45 15.07
N LEU A 203 23.48 11.39 15.16
CA LEU A 203 22.61 10.53 14.36
C LEU A 203 21.67 11.39 13.51
N THR A 204 21.67 11.16 12.19
CA THR A 204 20.69 11.81 11.31
C THR A 204 19.43 10.96 11.24
N VAL A 205 18.33 11.46 11.80
CA VAL A 205 17.01 10.80 11.70
C VAL A 205 16.26 11.36 10.50
N ILE A 206 15.89 10.50 9.56
CA ILE A 206 15.12 10.87 8.36
C ILE A 206 13.66 10.42 8.48
N PRO A 207 12.68 11.16 7.92
CA PRO A 207 11.28 10.73 7.89
C PRO A 207 11.11 9.43 7.11
N SER A 208 10.27 8.51 7.56
CA SER A 208 9.95 7.31 6.78
C SER A 208 9.13 7.63 5.53
N ILE A 209 9.32 6.82 4.48
CA ILE A 209 8.55 6.91 3.23
C ILE A 209 7.95 5.54 2.96
N ALA A 210 6.62 5.47 2.89
CA ALA A 210 5.90 4.29 2.42
C ALA A 210 5.50 4.50 0.96
N PHE A 211 5.29 3.41 0.21
CA PHE A 211 4.74 3.48 -1.13
C PHE A 211 3.81 2.32 -1.41
N ASP A 212 2.81 2.57 -2.27
CA ASP A 212 1.83 1.57 -2.68
C ASP A 212 1.34 1.88 -4.11
N PRO A 213 1.13 0.87 -4.97
CA PRO A 213 1.44 -0.55 -4.75
C PRO A 213 2.95 -0.85 -4.84
N THR A 214 3.37 -2.00 -4.32
CA THR A 214 4.76 -2.51 -4.42
C THR A 214 5.05 -3.21 -5.75
N GLU A 215 4.03 -3.41 -6.58
CA GLU A 215 4.14 -4.01 -7.91
C GLU A 215 3.08 -3.46 -8.86
N GLY A 216 3.32 -3.57 -10.16
CA GLY A 216 2.35 -3.16 -11.16
C GLY A 216 2.92 -3.10 -12.58
N PRO A 217 2.05 -3.11 -13.60
CA PRO A 217 2.47 -2.99 -14.99
C PRO A 217 2.89 -1.57 -15.36
N ILE A 218 3.48 -1.41 -16.54
CA ILE A 218 3.79 -0.12 -17.15
C ILE A 218 2.56 0.81 -17.14
N GLY A 219 2.80 2.08 -16.86
CA GLY A 219 1.77 3.12 -16.77
C GLY A 219 0.98 3.12 -15.45
N SER A 220 1.22 2.16 -14.56
CA SER A 220 0.59 2.14 -13.23
C SER A 220 1.04 3.33 -12.39
N LYS A 221 0.18 3.75 -11.46
CA LYS A 221 0.49 4.76 -10.47
C LYS A 221 1.11 4.12 -9.25
N VAL A 222 2.12 4.78 -8.71
CA VAL A 222 2.69 4.46 -7.41
C VAL A 222 2.64 5.72 -6.56
N VAL A 223 2.01 5.60 -5.40
CA VAL A 223 1.81 6.69 -4.45
C VAL A 223 2.83 6.54 -3.34
N LEU A 224 3.74 7.49 -3.22
CA LEU A 224 4.69 7.60 -2.13
C LEU A 224 4.09 8.53 -1.06
N SER A 225 4.00 8.04 0.17
CA SER A 225 3.48 8.76 1.33
C SER A 225 4.58 8.99 2.36
N GLY A 226 4.71 10.22 2.83
CA GLY A 226 5.76 10.61 3.78
C GLY A 226 5.53 12.01 4.37
N GLN A 227 6.61 12.62 4.85
CA GLN A 227 6.62 14.01 5.32
C GLN A 227 7.89 14.72 4.85
N GLY A 228 7.81 16.04 4.67
CA GLY A 228 8.96 16.85 4.29
C GLY A 228 9.39 16.63 2.85
N PHE A 229 8.43 16.38 1.95
CA PHE A 229 8.67 16.41 0.50
C PHE A 229 8.74 17.83 -0.06
N GLY A 230 8.21 18.82 0.66
CA GLY A 230 8.07 20.20 0.19
C GLY A 230 6.77 20.44 -0.57
N LYS A 231 6.28 21.69 -0.56
CA LYS A 231 4.98 22.08 -1.14
C LYS A 231 4.88 21.91 -2.65
N SER A 232 6.02 21.89 -3.34
CA SER A 232 6.11 21.74 -4.80
C SER A 232 7.35 20.92 -5.16
N ARG A 233 7.30 20.27 -6.33
CA ARG A 233 8.43 19.49 -6.85
C ARG A 233 9.66 20.39 -7.02
N PRO A 234 10.81 20.09 -6.40
CA PRO A 234 12.05 20.82 -6.64
C PRO A 234 12.59 20.50 -8.05
N GLU A 235 13.49 21.35 -8.57
CA GLU A 235 14.02 21.22 -9.93
C GLU A 235 14.69 19.84 -10.16
N ASP A 236 15.39 19.32 -9.16
CA ASP A 236 16.08 18.02 -9.17
C ASP A 236 15.22 16.85 -8.63
N GLY A 237 13.95 17.09 -8.31
CA GLY A 237 13.06 16.06 -7.78
C GLY A 237 12.76 14.97 -8.80
N ARG A 238 13.28 13.76 -8.59
CA ARG A 238 13.07 12.59 -9.49
C ARG A 238 12.67 11.35 -8.70
N ILE A 239 11.89 10.49 -9.36
CA ILE A 239 11.63 9.11 -8.93
C ILE A 239 12.22 8.17 -9.98
N PHE A 240 12.85 7.09 -9.53
CA PHE A 240 13.39 6.05 -10.42
C PHE A 240 12.83 4.68 -10.07
N PHE A 241 12.47 3.91 -11.10
CA PHE A 241 12.11 2.50 -10.99
C PHE A 241 13.21 1.66 -11.64
N GLY A 242 13.96 0.89 -10.85
CA GLY A 242 15.08 0.09 -11.37
C GLY A 242 16.12 0.95 -12.10
N GLY A 243 16.38 2.17 -11.59
CA GLY A 243 17.31 3.13 -12.19
C GLY A 243 16.77 3.89 -13.42
N LYS A 244 15.49 3.73 -13.77
CA LYS A 244 14.86 4.45 -14.89
C LYS A 244 13.97 5.58 -14.39
N PRO A 245 14.13 6.83 -14.89
CA PRO A 245 13.38 7.96 -14.40
C PRO A 245 11.89 7.82 -14.73
N ALA A 246 11.04 8.21 -13.78
CA ALA A 246 9.59 8.21 -13.90
C ALA A 246 9.02 9.62 -14.09
N ILE A 247 7.79 9.66 -14.61
CA ILE A 247 7.01 10.89 -14.65
C ILE A 247 6.31 11.04 -13.31
N ILE A 248 6.45 12.23 -12.72
CA ILE A 248 5.76 12.61 -11.50
C ILE A 248 4.45 13.31 -11.91
N ALA A 249 3.33 12.72 -11.53
CA ALA A 249 2.00 13.26 -11.79
C ALA A 249 1.59 14.31 -10.74
N GLN A 250 2.00 14.10 -9.48
CA GLN A 250 1.68 14.99 -8.38
C GLN A 250 2.83 15.05 -7.38
N TRP A 251 3.04 16.23 -6.82
CA TRP A 251 3.96 16.44 -5.70
C TRP A 251 3.32 17.37 -4.68
N SER A 252 3.44 16.99 -3.41
CA SER A 252 3.03 17.77 -2.26
C SER A 252 3.94 17.42 -1.09
N ASP A 253 3.79 18.12 0.04
CA ASP A 253 4.65 17.89 1.21
C ASP A 253 4.52 16.47 1.82
N ARG A 254 3.39 15.79 1.56
CA ARG A 254 3.08 14.47 2.12
C ARG A 254 2.93 13.36 1.09
N THR A 255 2.78 13.70 -0.19
CA THR A 255 2.45 12.73 -1.24
C THR A 255 3.17 13.05 -2.54
N ILE A 256 3.80 12.03 -3.12
CA ILE A 256 4.32 12.04 -4.49
C ILE A 256 3.61 10.93 -5.26
N VAL A 257 3.07 11.24 -6.43
CA VAL A 257 2.48 10.24 -7.32
C VAL A 257 3.35 10.13 -8.56
N ALA A 258 3.88 8.95 -8.83
CA ALA A 258 4.71 8.67 -9.99
C ALA A 258 4.07 7.59 -10.88
N HIS A 259 4.35 7.65 -12.18
CA HIS A 259 3.96 6.61 -13.13
C HIS A 259 5.11 5.66 -13.39
N VAL A 260 4.83 4.36 -13.43
CA VAL A 260 5.77 3.34 -13.89
C VAL A 260 6.10 3.63 -15.36
N PRO A 261 7.35 4.01 -15.71
CA PRO A 261 7.70 4.41 -17.06
C PRO A 261 7.71 3.22 -18.04
N LEU A 262 7.70 3.51 -19.33
CA LEU A 262 7.70 2.49 -20.40
C LEU A 262 8.89 1.53 -20.32
N ASN A 263 10.05 2.05 -19.94
CA ASN A 263 11.30 1.29 -19.84
C ASN A 263 11.61 0.84 -18.40
N ALA A 264 10.62 0.87 -17.49
CA ALA A 264 10.81 0.46 -16.10
C ALA A 264 11.38 -0.96 -16.00
N GLN A 265 12.19 -1.18 -14.97
CA GLN A 265 12.69 -2.50 -14.61
C GLN A 265 12.39 -2.76 -13.14
N SER A 266 12.12 -4.02 -12.79
CA SER A 266 12.02 -4.43 -11.40
C SER A 266 13.32 -4.13 -10.67
N GLY A 267 13.23 -3.59 -9.46
CA GLY A 267 14.40 -3.17 -8.68
C GLY A 267 14.07 -2.04 -7.71
N PHE A 268 15.10 -1.32 -7.26
CA PHE A 268 14.93 -0.26 -6.29
C PHE A 268 14.07 0.89 -6.80
N LEU A 269 13.16 1.34 -5.94
CA LEU A 269 12.44 2.60 -6.04
C LEU A 269 13.28 3.67 -5.34
N MET A 270 13.78 4.64 -6.10
CA MET A 270 14.66 5.70 -5.60
C MET A 270 13.98 7.06 -5.68
N LEU A 271 14.16 7.88 -4.66
CA LEU A 271 13.83 9.31 -4.66
C LEU A 271 15.13 10.12 -4.70
N GLN A 272 15.26 10.99 -5.70
CA GLN A 272 16.34 11.97 -5.77
C GLN A 272 15.81 13.36 -5.43
N ARG A 273 16.50 14.02 -4.50
CA ARG A 273 16.23 15.41 -4.09
C ARG A 273 17.44 16.00 -3.38
N GLU A 274 17.68 17.29 -3.56
CA GLU A 274 18.80 18.03 -2.96
C GLU A 274 20.16 17.36 -3.27
N GLY A 275 20.30 16.85 -4.50
CA GLY A 275 21.51 16.13 -4.94
C GLY A 275 21.77 14.79 -4.23
N LYS A 276 20.81 14.28 -3.46
CA LYS A 276 20.90 12.98 -2.77
C LYS A 276 19.90 12.00 -3.32
N GLU A 277 20.31 10.75 -3.42
CA GLU A 277 19.42 9.64 -3.74
C GLU A 277 19.10 8.84 -2.48
N ARG A 278 17.83 8.49 -2.33
CA ARG A 278 17.33 7.67 -1.23
C ARG A 278 16.61 6.46 -1.78
N GLU A 279 17.05 5.29 -1.34
CA GLU A 279 16.32 4.03 -1.54
C GLU A 279 15.08 4.01 -0.64
N ILE A 280 13.92 3.79 -1.25
CA ILE A 280 12.64 3.69 -0.54
C ILE A 280 12.24 2.23 -0.34
N GLY A 281 12.57 1.37 -1.30
CA GLY A 281 12.27 -0.06 -1.28
C GLY A 281 12.39 -0.66 -2.68
N THR A 282 11.76 -1.81 -2.91
CA THR A 282 11.80 -2.53 -4.19
C THR A 282 10.42 -2.54 -4.85
N PHE A 283 10.36 -2.22 -6.14
CA PHE A 283 9.17 -2.31 -6.97
C PHE A 283 9.29 -3.43 -8.01
N THR A 284 8.25 -4.23 -8.17
CA THR A 284 8.19 -5.28 -9.20
C THR A 284 7.37 -4.81 -10.40
N VAL A 285 8.02 -4.72 -11.56
CA VAL A 285 7.32 -4.43 -12.83
C VAL A 285 6.68 -5.72 -13.34
N LEU A 286 5.37 -5.66 -13.59
CA LEU A 286 4.60 -6.81 -14.05
C LEU A 286 4.31 -6.73 -15.55
N ASP A 287 4.50 -7.83 -16.26
CA ASP A 287 4.11 -7.93 -17.66
C ASP A 287 2.60 -8.16 -17.79
N SER A 288 1.94 -7.35 -18.62
CA SER A 288 0.54 -7.52 -18.97
C SER A 288 0.35 -8.73 -19.88
N GLN A 289 -0.63 -9.58 -19.57
CA GLN A 289 -0.92 -10.80 -20.34
C GLN A 289 -2.41 -10.93 -20.63
N ILE A 290 -2.76 -11.39 -21.83
CA ILE A 290 -4.14 -11.72 -22.21
C ILE A 290 -4.30 -13.23 -22.19
N SER A 291 -5.34 -13.73 -21.51
CA SER A 291 -5.68 -15.15 -21.46
C SER A 291 -6.82 -15.53 -22.42
N GLY A 292 -7.66 -14.57 -22.82
CA GLY A 292 -8.67 -14.79 -23.85
C GLY A 292 -9.65 -13.63 -24.01
N MET A 293 -10.56 -13.76 -24.98
CA MET A 293 -11.66 -12.83 -25.21
C MET A 293 -12.95 -13.57 -25.53
N ASN A 294 -14.09 -13.03 -25.11
CA ASN A 294 -15.42 -13.60 -25.37
C ASN A 294 -16.48 -12.50 -25.45
N PRO A 295 -17.43 -12.57 -26.40
CA PRO A 295 -17.47 -13.51 -27.52
C PRO A 295 -16.45 -13.16 -28.63
N PRO A 296 -16.05 -14.13 -29.48
CA PRO A 296 -15.15 -13.87 -30.62
C PRO A 296 -15.85 -13.23 -31.83
N GLN A 297 -17.19 -13.18 -31.81
CA GLN A 297 -17.98 -12.60 -32.89
C GLN A 297 -19.29 -12.03 -32.34
N GLY A 298 -19.90 -11.12 -33.08
CA GLY A 298 -21.22 -10.58 -32.77
C GLY A 298 -21.50 -9.28 -33.53
N PRO A 299 -22.74 -8.78 -33.45
CA PRO A 299 -23.09 -7.53 -34.11
C PRO A 299 -22.49 -6.30 -33.42
N ILE A 300 -22.63 -5.16 -34.08
CA ILE A 300 -22.30 -3.85 -33.50
C ILE A 300 -23.00 -3.68 -32.13
N GLY A 301 -22.29 -3.04 -31.20
CA GLY A 301 -22.74 -2.84 -29.83
C GLY A 301 -22.59 -4.08 -28.93
N THR A 302 -22.08 -5.22 -29.41
CA THR A 302 -21.77 -6.38 -28.55
C THR A 302 -20.78 -6.00 -27.45
N LEU A 303 -20.99 -6.52 -26.23
CA LEU A 303 -20.01 -6.41 -25.14
C LEU A 303 -18.95 -7.49 -25.31
N VAL A 304 -17.70 -7.10 -25.49
CA VAL A 304 -16.57 -8.02 -25.55
C VAL A 304 -15.82 -7.94 -24.23
N THR A 305 -15.73 -9.08 -23.54
CA THR A 305 -14.91 -9.26 -22.35
C THR A 305 -13.56 -9.84 -22.74
N ILE A 306 -12.50 -9.15 -22.35
CA ILE A 306 -11.09 -9.56 -22.50
C ILE A 306 -10.58 -9.92 -21.11
N LYS A 307 -10.12 -11.15 -20.92
CA LYS A 307 -9.54 -11.64 -19.66
C LYS A 307 -8.02 -11.69 -19.75
N GLY A 308 -7.37 -11.47 -18.62
CA GLY A 308 -5.91 -11.47 -18.55
C GLY A 308 -5.40 -11.24 -17.14
N LYS A 309 -4.18 -10.71 -17.04
CA LYS A 309 -3.52 -10.32 -15.79
C LYS A 309 -2.72 -9.05 -16.00
N ASN A 310 -2.58 -8.26 -14.95
CA ASN A 310 -1.73 -7.08 -14.91
C ASN A 310 -2.09 -6.07 -16.02
N PHE A 311 -3.37 -5.89 -16.34
CA PHE A 311 -3.80 -4.79 -17.21
C PHE A 311 -3.68 -3.42 -16.54
N GLY A 312 -3.49 -3.40 -15.22
CA GLY A 312 -3.51 -2.23 -14.39
C GLY A 312 -4.92 -1.68 -14.23
N LEU A 313 -5.10 -0.82 -13.22
CA LEU A 313 -6.34 -0.08 -13.05
C LEU A 313 -6.39 1.06 -14.06
N TYR A 314 -7.51 1.17 -14.78
CA TYR A 314 -7.79 2.32 -15.63
C TYR A 314 -8.24 3.47 -14.74
N SER A 315 -7.37 4.47 -14.60
CA SER A 315 -7.77 5.73 -13.99
C SER A 315 -8.51 6.52 -15.08
N GLU A 316 -9.84 6.57 -15.02
CA GLU A 316 -10.61 7.47 -15.86
C GLU A 316 -10.12 8.92 -15.63
N ALA A 317 -10.04 9.69 -16.71
CA ALA A 317 -9.93 11.14 -16.62
C ALA A 317 -11.19 11.69 -15.94
N GLY A 318 -11.04 12.57 -14.96
CA GLY A 318 -12.16 13.22 -14.29
C GLY A 318 -11.68 14.35 -13.39
N LYS A 319 -12.61 15.17 -12.90
CA LYS A 319 -12.32 16.46 -12.21
C LYS A 319 -12.24 16.40 -10.68
N THR A 320 -12.27 15.21 -10.06
CA THR A 320 -12.14 15.10 -8.59
C THR A 320 -10.67 15.12 -8.17
N ALA A 321 -10.33 15.36 -6.90
CA ALA A 321 -8.93 15.27 -6.44
C ALA A 321 -8.30 13.86 -6.60
N TYR A 322 -9.13 12.86 -6.94
CA TYR A 322 -8.74 11.47 -7.24
C TYR A 322 -8.91 11.12 -8.72
N ALA A 323 -9.39 12.06 -9.53
CA ALA A 323 -9.49 11.93 -10.96
C ALA A 323 -8.53 12.96 -11.57
N PHE A 324 -7.71 12.48 -12.49
CA PHE A 324 -6.49 13.17 -12.87
C PHE A 324 -6.67 13.64 -14.31
N ASP A 325 -6.35 14.91 -14.58
CA ASP A 325 -6.24 15.45 -15.93
C ASP A 325 -5.13 14.68 -16.65
N PHE A 326 -5.49 13.83 -17.60
CA PHE A 326 -4.53 12.99 -18.32
C PHE A 326 -4.42 13.40 -19.78
N LEU A 327 -3.18 13.45 -20.28
CA LEU A 327 -2.90 12.78 -21.55
C LEU A 327 -3.19 11.30 -21.31
N SER A 328 -4.23 10.74 -21.91
CA SER A 328 -4.84 9.40 -21.67
C SER A 328 -3.89 8.19 -21.76
N GLY A 329 -2.58 8.42 -21.84
CA GLY A 329 -1.56 7.41 -22.03
C GLY A 329 -1.81 6.60 -23.29
N GLY A 330 -2.69 7.01 -24.21
CA GLY A 330 -3.16 6.12 -25.27
C GLY A 330 -3.74 4.78 -24.76
N ASN A 331 -4.16 4.69 -23.50
CA ASN A 331 -4.81 3.50 -22.97
C ASN A 331 -6.16 3.33 -23.65
N GLY A 332 -6.41 2.16 -24.21
CA GLY A 332 -7.61 1.94 -24.98
C GLY A 332 -7.72 0.51 -25.49
N VAL A 333 -8.83 0.22 -26.14
CA VAL A 333 -8.98 -1.02 -26.90
C VAL A 333 -9.44 -0.65 -28.30
N GLU A 334 -8.88 -1.31 -29.31
CA GLU A 334 -9.33 -1.19 -30.69
C GLU A 334 -9.92 -2.52 -31.16
N ILE A 335 -11.01 -2.44 -31.91
CA ILE A 335 -11.62 -3.58 -32.59
C ILE A 335 -11.64 -3.28 -34.08
N GLY A 336 -10.86 -4.04 -34.86
CA GLY A 336 -10.77 -3.84 -36.30
C GLY A 336 -10.20 -2.47 -36.70
N GLY A 337 -9.35 -1.89 -35.84
CA GLY A 337 -8.74 -0.57 -36.05
C GLY A 337 -9.61 0.61 -35.62
N VAL A 338 -10.75 0.36 -34.97
CA VAL A 338 -11.63 1.42 -34.44
C VAL A 338 -11.57 1.42 -32.90
N PRO A 339 -11.34 2.57 -32.24
CA PRO A 339 -11.37 2.67 -30.78
C PRO A 339 -12.73 2.26 -30.23
N ALA A 340 -12.71 1.27 -29.34
CA ALA A 340 -13.87 0.73 -28.67
C ALA A 340 -14.16 1.52 -27.38
N VAL A 341 -15.45 1.64 -27.04
CA VAL A 341 -15.87 2.31 -25.81
C VAL A 341 -15.64 1.37 -24.63
N ILE A 342 -14.81 1.79 -23.68
CA ILE A 342 -14.54 1.02 -22.46
C ILE A 342 -15.79 1.05 -21.59
N HIS A 343 -16.36 -0.13 -21.30
CA HIS A 343 -17.42 -0.28 -20.31
C HIS A 343 -16.83 -0.43 -18.91
N ARG A 344 -15.75 -1.20 -18.81
CA ARG A 344 -15.06 -1.51 -17.56
C ARG A 344 -13.62 -1.90 -17.85
N TRP A 345 -12.70 -1.47 -17.00
CA TRP A 345 -11.29 -1.89 -17.08
C TRP A 345 -10.74 -2.12 -15.68
N LEU A 346 -10.50 -3.39 -15.38
CA LEU A 346 -9.92 -3.91 -14.15
C LEU A 346 -8.58 -4.58 -14.49
N ASP A 347 -7.83 -4.96 -13.46
CA ASP A 347 -6.51 -5.56 -13.64
C ASP A 347 -6.54 -6.91 -14.40
N GLU A 348 -7.60 -7.70 -14.21
CA GLU A 348 -7.74 -9.03 -14.86
C GLU A 348 -8.82 -9.07 -15.95
N GLN A 349 -9.57 -7.97 -16.15
CA GLN A 349 -10.72 -7.95 -17.04
C GLN A 349 -10.96 -6.57 -17.67
N ILE A 350 -11.11 -6.54 -18.98
CA ILE A 350 -11.51 -5.35 -19.74
C ILE A 350 -12.79 -5.68 -20.51
N ASP A 351 -13.85 -4.91 -20.30
CA ASP A 351 -15.10 -5.02 -21.05
C ASP A 351 -15.25 -3.79 -21.95
N VAL A 352 -15.47 -4.03 -23.24
CA VAL A 352 -15.58 -2.97 -24.25
C VAL A 352 -16.75 -3.20 -25.17
N TRP A 353 -17.37 -2.12 -25.62
CA TRP A 353 -18.44 -2.16 -26.60
C TRP A 353 -17.89 -2.11 -28.02
N VAL A 354 -18.37 -2.99 -28.89
CA VAL A 354 -18.05 -2.95 -30.32
C VAL A 354 -18.56 -1.61 -30.91
N PRO A 355 -17.66 -0.73 -31.38
CA PRO A 355 -18.05 0.61 -31.86
C PRO A 355 -18.82 0.51 -33.18
N PHE A 356 -19.58 1.55 -33.55
CA PHE A 356 -20.44 1.51 -34.74
C PHE A 356 -19.67 1.27 -36.04
N SER A 357 -18.52 1.93 -36.18
CA SER A 357 -17.69 1.86 -37.37
C SER A 357 -16.74 0.65 -37.39
N ALA A 358 -16.82 -0.24 -36.39
CA ALA A 358 -15.95 -1.41 -36.28
C ALA A 358 -16.03 -2.33 -37.51
N LYS A 359 -14.89 -2.91 -37.87
CA LYS A 359 -14.79 -3.97 -38.89
C LYS A 359 -14.30 -5.26 -38.24
N SER A 360 -14.53 -6.39 -38.91
CA SER A 360 -13.88 -7.65 -38.53
C SER A 360 -12.36 -7.48 -38.57
N GLY A 361 -11.67 -7.86 -37.52
CA GLY A 361 -10.24 -7.62 -37.42
C GLY A 361 -9.67 -7.84 -36.02
N PRO A 362 -8.39 -7.51 -35.80
CA PRO A 362 -7.74 -7.76 -34.53
C PRO A 362 -8.37 -6.93 -33.42
N VAL A 363 -8.42 -7.51 -32.22
CA VAL A 363 -8.70 -6.79 -30.98
C VAL A 363 -7.38 -6.48 -30.30
N ILE A 364 -7.07 -5.20 -30.14
CA ILE A 364 -5.79 -4.71 -29.60
C ILE A 364 -6.06 -3.94 -28.31
N VAL A 365 -5.52 -4.42 -27.20
CA VAL A 365 -5.44 -3.67 -25.95
C VAL A 365 -4.21 -2.79 -25.99
N LYS A 366 -4.37 -1.50 -25.71
CA LYS A 366 -3.34 -0.47 -25.74
C LYS A 366 -3.07 0.01 -24.32
N ARG A 367 -1.80 0.03 -23.94
CA ARG A 367 -1.29 0.62 -22.70
C ARG A 367 -0.15 1.54 -23.06
N GLY A 368 -0.29 2.85 -22.94
CA GLY A 368 0.85 3.71 -23.18
C GLY A 368 1.59 4.08 -21.92
N GLY A 369 2.88 4.27 -22.15
CA GLY A 369 3.83 4.70 -21.18
C GLY A 369 4.68 5.79 -21.80
N ALA A 370 5.34 6.55 -20.94
CA ALA A 370 6.21 7.61 -21.39
C ALA A 370 7.55 7.53 -20.66
N ILE A 371 8.58 7.98 -21.37
CA ILE A 371 9.94 8.13 -20.87
C ILE A 371 10.15 9.63 -20.66
N PRO A 372 10.38 10.09 -19.43
CA PRO A 372 10.70 11.50 -19.18
C PRO A 372 12.05 11.84 -19.80
N LYS A 373 12.28 13.13 -20.07
CA LYS A 373 13.62 13.62 -20.39
C LYS A 373 14.55 13.43 -19.20
N ILE A 374 15.86 13.51 -19.44
CA ILE A 374 16.87 13.36 -18.38
C ILE A 374 16.73 14.43 -17.29
N ASP A 375 16.20 15.60 -17.65
CA ASP A 375 15.83 16.69 -16.73
C ASP A 375 14.50 16.46 -15.99
N GLY A 376 13.91 15.25 -16.06
CA GLY A 376 12.65 14.89 -15.39
C GLY A 376 11.41 15.64 -15.87
N THR A 377 11.50 16.42 -16.95
CA THR A 377 10.33 17.00 -17.61
C THR A 377 9.69 15.95 -18.53
N CYS A 378 8.36 15.93 -18.55
CA CYS A 378 7.63 15.10 -19.51
C CYS A 378 7.61 15.81 -20.88
N CYS A 379 7.76 15.11 -22.00
CA CYS A 379 8.22 13.72 -22.15
C CYS A 379 9.22 13.67 -23.32
N GLN A 380 10.25 12.81 -23.23
CA GLN A 380 11.20 12.58 -24.31
C GLN A 380 10.59 11.70 -25.39
N ARG A 381 9.88 10.64 -24.97
CA ARG A 381 9.25 9.67 -25.85
C ARG A 381 7.98 9.14 -25.20
N GLN A 382 6.94 8.96 -25.99
CA GLN A 382 5.69 8.30 -25.61
C GLN A 382 5.47 7.14 -26.57
N GLU A 383 5.19 5.95 -26.04
CA GLU A 383 4.83 4.80 -26.88
C GLU A 383 3.65 4.06 -26.28
N ILE A 384 2.98 3.30 -27.14
CA ILE A 384 1.86 2.45 -26.78
C ILE A 384 2.34 1.00 -26.85
N VAL A 385 2.32 0.31 -25.72
CA VAL A 385 2.45 -1.14 -25.66
C VAL A 385 1.11 -1.74 -26.10
N THR A 386 1.16 -2.62 -27.10
CA THR A 386 -0.02 -3.25 -27.66
C THR A 386 -0.04 -4.74 -27.35
N LEU A 387 -1.17 -5.25 -26.90
CA LEU A 387 -1.43 -6.67 -26.69
C LEU A 387 -2.56 -7.10 -27.60
N LYS A 388 -2.34 -8.11 -28.44
CA LYS A 388 -3.37 -8.66 -29.31
C LYS A 388 -4.20 -9.69 -28.52
N ALA A 389 -5.47 -9.38 -28.29
CA ALA A 389 -6.39 -10.28 -27.60
C ALA A 389 -6.89 -11.42 -28.49
N GLY A 390 -7.00 -11.16 -29.80
CA GLY A 390 -7.55 -12.10 -30.77
C GLY A 390 -8.00 -11.38 -32.03
N THR A 391 -8.96 -11.98 -32.72
CA THR A 391 -9.67 -11.40 -33.87
C THR A 391 -11.15 -11.43 -33.55
N PHE A 392 -11.84 -10.31 -33.71
CA PHE A 392 -13.29 -10.23 -33.59
C PHE A 392 -13.94 -10.22 -34.97
N THR A 393 -14.99 -11.02 -35.15
CA THR A 393 -15.80 -11.00 -36.37
C THR A 393 -17.07 -10.19 -36.14
N VAL A 394 -17.18 -9.06 -36.84
CA VAL A 394 -18.41 -8.26 -36.86
C VAL A 394 -19.44 -9.01 -37.70
N VAL A 395 -20.57 -9.34 -37.07
CA VAL A 395 -21.69 -10.07 -37.70
C VAL A 395 -22.79 -9.07 -38.04
N GLN A 396 -23.29 -9.10 -39.27
CA GLN A 396 -24.50 -8.36 -39.63
C GLN A 396 -25.72 -9.21 -39.26
N PRO A 397 -26.64 -8.73 -38.41
CA PRO A 397 -27.84 -9.49 -38.10
C PRO A 397 -28.71 -9.65 -39.34
N GLU A 398 -29.32 -10.82 -39.50
CA GLU A 398 -30.22 -11.14 -40.61
C GLU A 398 -31.53 -11.69 -40.05
N ILE A 399 -32.66 -11.16 -40.55
CA ILE A 399 -33.99 -11.66 -40.23
C ILE A 399 -34.39 -12.63 -41.34
N HIS A 400 -34.72 -13.88 -40.97
CA HIS A 400 -35.21 -14.88 -41.91
C HIS A 400 -36.73 -14.86 -42.01
N SER A 401 -37.43 -14.75 -40.87
CA SER A 401 -38.89 -14.67 -40.86
C SER A 401 -39.42 -14.03 -39.58
N TYR A 402 -40.71 -13.67 -39.59
CA TYR A 402 -41.45 -13.26 -38.40
C TYR A 402 -42.91 -13.67 -38.54
N SER A 403 -43.53 -14.04 -37.42
CA SER A 403 -44.91 -14.51 -37.35
C SER A 403 -45.56 -14.14 -36.02
N PRO A 404 -46.85 -13.75 -36.01
CA PRO A 404 -47.69 -13.50 -37.19
C PRO A 404 -47.31 -12.21 -37.93
N LYS A 405 -47.84 -12.00 -39.16
CA LYS A 405 -47.66 -10.75 -39.94
C LYS A 405 -48.59 -9.61 -39.50
N GLU A 406 -49.60 -9.97 -38.72
CA GLU A 406 -50.59 -9.08 -38.16
C GLU A 406 -50.96 -9.56 -36.76
N ALA A 407 -51.10 -8.63 -35.81
CA ALA A 407 -51.40 -8.98 -34.43
C ALA A 407 -52.10 -7.83 -33.69
N GLY A 408 -52.94 -8.19 -32.71
CA GLY A 408 -53.59 -7.26 -31.79
C GLY A 408 -52.63 -6.66 -30.77
N LEU A 409 -53.12 -5.74 -29.95
CA LEU A 409 -52.33 -5.17 -28.85
C LEU A 409 -51.92 -6.27 -27.86
N ASP A 410 -50.68 -6.22 -27.36
CA ASP A 410 -50.03 -7.21 -26.48
C ASP A 410 -49.84 -8.62 -27.02
N GLU A 411 -50.34 -8.93 -28.21
CA GLU A 411 -50.07 -10.22 -28.83
C GLU A 411 -48.57 -10.36 -29.12
N VAL A 412 -48.11 -11.60 -29.05
CA VAL A 412 -46.69 -11.93 -29.20
C VAL A 412 -46.36 -12.12 -30.68
N VAL A 413 -45.28 -11.50 -31.13
CA VAL A 413 -44.69 -11.72 -32.45
C VAL A 413 -43.31 -12.33 -32.26
N THR A 414 -43.06 -13.46 -32.93
CA THR A 414 -41.77 -14.13 -32.94
C THR A 414 -41.03 -13.77 -34.21
N ILE A 415 -39.78 -13.34 -34.07
CA ILE A 415 -38.84 -12.99 -35.13
C ILE A 415 -37.71 -14.02 -35.10
N THR A 416 -37.43 -14.67 -36.23
CA THR A 416 -36.36 -15.67 -36.38
C THR A 416 -35.31 -15.19 -37.36
N GLY A 417 -34.06 -15.54 -37.10
CA GLY A 417 -32.92 -15.08 -37.88
C GLY A 417 -31.60 -15.64 -37.36
N LYS A 418 -30.52 -14.89 -37.57
CA LYS A 418 -29.17 -15.22 -37.07
C LYS A 418 -28.38 -13.95 -36.77
N GLY A 419 -27.42 -14.05 -35.86
CA GLY A 419 -26.50 -12.95 -35.56
C GLY A 419 -27.13 -11.79 -34.81
N PHE A 420 -28.25 -12.00 -34.11
CA PHE A 420 -28.89 -10.96 -33.29
C PHE A 420 -28.06 -10.56 -32.08
N GLY A 421 -27.14 -11.42 -31.62
CA GLY A 421 -26.33 -11.23 -30.44
C GLY A 421 -27.15 -11.21 -29.14
N GLU A 422 -26.50 -10.78 -28.05
CA GLU A 422 -27.16 -10.62 -26.76
C GLU A 422 -28.02 -9.35 -26.70
N PHE A 423 -29.08 -9.39 -25.90
CA PHE A 423 -29.94 -8.23 -25.68
C PHE A 423 -29.30 -7.21 -24.75
N LEU A 424 -29.22 -5.97 -25.22
CA LEU A 424 -28.56 -4.88 -24.51
C LEU A 424 -29.61 -3.99 -23.85
N LYS A 425 -29.95 -4.30 -22.60
CA LYS A 425 -30.95 -3.53 -21.82
C LYS A 425 -30.49 -2.17 -21.36
N ILE A 426 -29.18 -1.95 -21.21
CA ILE A 426 -28.64 -0.77 -20.54
C ILE A 426 -29.07 0.50 -21.29
N SER A 427 -30.02 1.19 -20.65
CA SER A 427 -30.27 2.61 -20.80
C SER A 427 -28.98 3.37 -20.50
N GLU A 428 -28.85 4.59 -21.03
CA GLU A 428 -27.85 5.53 -20.48
C GLU A 428 -27.89 5.50 -18.94
N ALA A 429 -26.77 5.84 -18.29
CA ALA A 429 -26.87 6.36 -16.93
C ALA A 429 -27.92 7.47 -16.99
N THR A 430 -29.01 7.34 -16.23
CA THR A 430 -30.06 8.35 -16.13
C THR A 430 -29.36 9.69 -15.93
N ARG A 431 -29.33 10.54 -16.97
CA ARG A 431 -28.71 11.84 -16.86
C ARG A 431 -29.39 12.52 -15.68
N LEU A 432 -28.63 13.07 -14.74
CA LEU A 432 -29.20 13.74 -13.57
C LEU A 432 -30.26 14.79 -13.98
N SER A 433 -30.07 15.40 -15.16
CA SER A 433 -31.01 16.30 -15.82
C SER A 433 -32.38 15.67 -16.14
N LEU A 434 -32.47 14.38 -16.50
CA LEU A 434 -33.76 13.71 -16.73
C LEU A 434 -34.62 13.67 -15.47
N ASN A 435 -34.00 13.37 -14.32
CA ASN A 435 -34.72 13.37 -13.04
C ASN A 435 -35.08 14.80 -12.60
N GLN A 436 -34.21 15.78 -12.86
CA GLN A 436 -34.47 17.19 -12.54
C GLN A 436 -35.55 17.80 -13.45
N ASP A 437 -35.51 17.56 -14.75
CA ASP A 437 -36.51 18.09 -15.69
C ASP A 437 -37.88 17.41 -15.50
N ALA A 438 -37.90 16.12 -15.15
CA ALA A 438 -39.13 15.43 -14.73
C ALA A 438 -39.67 15.96 -13.40
N HIS A 439 -38.80 16.23 -12.42
CA HIS A 439 -39.17 16.86 -11.15
C HIS A 439 -39.70 18.30 -11.36
N ASP A 440 -39.14 19.03 -12.33
CA ASP A 440 -39.51 20.40 -12.68
C ASP A 440 -40.69 20.47 -13.67
N TRP A 441 -41.33 19.33 -14.00
CA TRP A 441 -42.47 19.25 -14.91
C TRP A 441 -42.22 19.86 -16.30
N LYS A 442 -40.97 19.88 -16.76
CA LYS A 442 -40.65 20.33 -18.11
C LYS A 442 -40.99 19.23 -19.10
N ILE A 443 -41.53 19.62 -20.26
CA ILE A 443 -41.70 18.70 -21.39
C ILE A 443 -40.30 18.32 -21.86
N TYR A 444 -39.89 17.09 -21.59
CA TYR A 444 -38.63 16.53 -22.07
C TYR A 444 -38.92 15.51 -23.17
N GLU A 445 -38.27 15.68 -24.32
CA GLU A 445 -38.26 14.65 -25.36
C GLU A 445 -37.19 13.61 -25.00
N LEU A 446 -37.60 12.35 -24.90
CA LEU A 446 -36.64 11.26 -24.91
C LEU A 446 -35.93 11.29 -26.28
N GLY A 447 -34.63 11.59 -26.29
CA GLY A 447 -33.83 11.56 -27.51
C GLY A 447 -33.76 10.16 -28.12
N GLN A 448 -33.09 10.01 -29.26
CA GLN A 448 -32.90 8.72 -29.96
C GLN A 448 -32.09 7.68 -29.15
N ASP A 449 -31.74 7.96 -27.89
CA ASP A 449 -30.72 7.25 -27.13
C ASP A 449 -31.25 6.27 -26.07
N VAL A 450 -32.53 5.92 -26.07
CA VAL A 450 -33.18 5.16 -24.98
C VAL A 450 -32.71 3.70 -24.88
N SER A 451 -32.46 3.00 -26.00
CA SER A 451 -32.01 1.60 -26.01
C SER A 451 -30.86 1.35 -26.99
N ARG A 452 -30.01 0.34 -26.73
CA ARG A 452 -28.98 -0.16 -27.69
C ARG A 452 -29.51 -1.27 -28.58
N SER A 453 -30.64 -1.86 -28.23
CA SER A 453 -31.31 -2.93 -29.00
C SER A 453 -32.80 -2.71 -28.94
N GLU A 454 -33.42 -2.51 -30.08
CA GLU A 454 -34.86 -2.24 -30.15
C GLU A 454 -35.49 -2.95 -31.34
N VAL A 455 -36.73 -3.39 -31.14
CA VAL A 455 -37.62 -3.80 -32.21
C VAL A 455 -38.71 -2.74 -32.28
N LEU A 456 -38.93 -2.21 -33.47
CA LEU A 456 -39.99 -1.26 -33.75
C LEU A 456 -41.09 -1.96 -34.54
N VAL A 457 -42.33 -1.72 -34.16
CA VAL A 457 -43.50 -2.04 -34.98
C VAL A 457 -44.13 -0.71 -35.36
N ASN A 458 -44.15 -0.42 -36.66
CA ASN A 458 -44.69 0.82 -37.24
C ASN A 458 -44.10 2.08 -36.59
N GLY A 459 -42.78 2.06 -36.33
CA GLY A 459 -42.05 3.16 -35.69
C GLY A 459 -42.16 3.22 -34.17
N VAL A 460 -42.91 2.32 -33.52
CA VAL A 460 -43.08 2.29 -32.06
C VAL A 460 -42.25 1.15 -31.46
N ALA A 461 -41.43 1.47 -30.45
CA ALA A 461 -40.65 0.49 -29.72
C ALA A 461 -41.55 -0.52 -28.99
N THR A 462 -41.19 -1.80 -29.10
CA THR A 462 -41.96 -2.90 -28.53
C THR A 462 -41.38 -3.37 -27.19
N HIS A 463 -42.19 -4.09 -26.43
CA HIS A 463 -41.70 -4.79 -25.24
C HIS A 463 -41.05 -6.11 -25.68
N ILE A 464 -39.75 -6.23 -25.47
CA ILE A 464 -38.99 -7.46 -25.73
C ILE A 464 -39.28 -8.47 -24.60
N GLU A 465 -39.85 -9.63 -24.94
CA GLU A 465 -40.07 -10.73 -24.00
C GLU A 465 -38.84 -11.62 -23.87
N THR A 466 -38.34 -12.14 -24.99
CA THR A 466 -37.12 -12.93 -25.06
C THR A 466 -36.25 -12.48 -26.24
N TRP A 467 -34.95 -12.71 -26.11
CA TRP A 467 -33.98 -12.36 -27.15
C TRP A 467 -32.79 -13.30 -27.06
N THR A 468 -32.52 -13.97 -28.16
CA THR A 468 -31.38 -14.87 -28.38
C THR A 468 -30.72 -14.50 -29.71
N ASP A 469 -29.60 -15.15 -30.06
CA ASP A 469 -28.90 -14.89 -31.32
C ASP A 469 -29.74 -15.24 -32.57
N THR A 470 -30.74 -16.11 -32.43
CA THR A 470 -31.54 -16.65 -33.55
C THR A 470 -33.03 -16.37 -33.45
N GLU A 471 -33.54 -15.97 -32.29
CA GLU A 471 -34.97 -15.75 -32.04
C GLU A 471 -35.19 -14.58 -31.08
N ILE A 472 -36.16 -13.72 -31.40
CA ILE A 472 -36.62 -12.61 -30.57
C ILE A 472 -38.15 -12.69 -30.48
N THR A 473 -38.71 -12.62 -29.27
CA THR A 473 -40.16 -12.48 -29.08
C THR A 473 -40.48 -11.10 -28.51
N ILE A 474 -41.52 -10.47 -29.06
CA ILE A 474 -41.94 -9.12 -28.68
C ILE A 474 -43.45 -9.05 -28.46
N ARG A 475 -43.91 -8.09 -27.67
CA ARG A 475 -45.33 -7.72 -27.59
C ARG A 475 -45.63 -6.47 -28.40
N VAL A 476 -46.72 -6.52 -29.15
CA VAL A 476 -47.25 -5.35 -29.86
C VAL A 476 -47.60 -4.25 -28.84
N PRO A 477 -47.10 -3.01 -29.03
CA PRO A 477 -47.17 -1.98 -28.00
C PRO A 477 -48.61 -1.47 -27.77
N ARG A 478 -48.96 -1.25 -26.49
CA ARG A 478 -50.19 -0.56 -26.06
C ARG A 478 -50.05 0.96 -26.20
N ARG A 479 -49.95 1.49 -27.41
CA ARG A 479 -50.10 2.94 -27.66
C ARG A 479 -51.25 3.17 -28.64
N PRO A 480 -51.84 4.38 -28.69
CA PRO A 480 -52.92 4.64 -29.63
C PRO A 480 -52.37 4.45 -31.04
N ALA A 481 -52.97 3.52 -31.79
CA ALA A 481 -52.75 3.35 -33.23
C ALA A 481 -53.21 4.58 -34.06
N PHE A 482 -53.56 5.69 -33.38
CA PHE A 482 -54.15 6.90 -33.94
C PHE A 482 -53.25 8.10 -33.63
N GLY A 483 -52.36 8.35 -34.58
CA GLY A 483 -51.76 9.61 -34.94
C GLY A 483 -50.81 10.33 -33.99
N PHE A 484 -49.75 10.85 -34.60
CA PHE A 484 -48.92 11.90 -34.05
C PHE A 484 -49.21 13.18 -34.84
N GLY A 485 -49.61 14.24 -34.14
CA GLY A 485 -49.68 15.57 -34.74
C GLY A 485 -48.27 16.15 -34.82
N ASN A 486 -47.85 16.55 -36.01
CA ASN A 486 -46.64 17.35 -36.21
C ASN A 486 -47.03 18.72 -36.79
N PRO A 487 -46.09 19.70 -36.87
CA PRO A 487 -46.38 21.02 -37.43
C PRO A 487 -46.83 21.01 -38.90
N GLU A 488 -46.66 19.90 -39.62
CA GLU A 488 -46.94 19.73 -41.05
C GLU A 488 -48.21 18.89 -41.33
N GLY A 489 -48.83 18.24 -40.33
CA GLY A 489 -50.05 17.43 -40.49
C GLY A 489 -50.34 16.43 -39.37
N PHE A 490 -51.48 15.72 -39.50
CA PHE A 490 -51.90 14.62 -38.64
C PHE A 490 -51.91 13.32 -39.44
N ASP A 491 -51.04 12.37 -39.09
CA ASP A 491 -51.06 11.04 -39.68
C ASP A 491 -52.10 10.19 -38.95
N ALA A 492 -53.14 9.72 -39.62
CA ALA A 492 -54.32 9.15 -38.96
C ALA A 492 -54.22 7.65 -38.67
N ASP A 493 -53.31 6.92 -39.32
CA ASP A 493 -53.27 5.45 -39.27
C ASP A 493 -51.85 4.92 -39.08
N LEU A 494 -51.51 4.63 -37.82
CA LEU A 494 -50.24 3.97 -37.45
C LEU A 494 -50.39 2.44 -37.39
N SER A 495 -51.52 1.89 -37.85
CA SER A 495 -51.77 0.44 -37.83
C SER A 495 -50.94 -0.32 -38.87
N LYS A 496 -50.48 0.35 -39.93
CA LYS A 496 -49.65 -0.25 -40.98
C LYS A 496 -48.29 0.42 -41.03
N GLY A 497 -47.27 -0.39 -41.21
CA GLY A 497 -45.90 0.06 -41.31
C GLY A 497 -44.97 -1.13 -41.40
N GLU A 498 -43.81 -1.02 -40.79
CA GLU A 498 -42.77 -2.05 -40.85
C GLU A 498 -42.41 -2.58 -39.47
N LEU A 499 -42.01 -3.85 -39.44
CA LEU A 499 -41.27 -4.41 -38.32
C LEU A 499 -39.77 -4.18 -38.58
N ILE A 500 -39.11 -3.45 -37.69
CA ILE A 500 -37.70 -3.07 -37.82
C ILE A 500 -36.92 -3.52 -36.60
N LEU A 501 -35.82 -4.24 -36.82
CA LEU A 501 -34.83 -4.54 -35.79
C LEU A 501 -33.71 -3.51 -35.85
N LYS A 502 -33.31 -2.94 -34.71
CA LYS A 502 -32.22 -1.98 -34.61
C LYS A 502 -31.18 -2.38 -33.59
N ARG A 503 -29.91 -2.18 -33.96
CA ARG A 503 -28.72 -2.37 -33.12
C ARG A 503 -27.90 -1.09 -33.08
N GLY A 504 -27.78 -0.50 -31.90
CA GLY A 504 -27.13 0.80 -31.68
C GLY A 504 -25.77 0.69 -31.02
N SER A 505 -24.82 1.52 -31.47
CA SER A 505 -23.54 1.74 -30.79
C SER A 505 -23.02 3.15 -31.08
N TRP A 506 -21.89 3.50 -30.46
CA TRP A 506 -21.21 4.78 -30.59
C TRP A 506 -19.82 4.57 -31.17
N ASP A 507 -19.28 5.62 -31.76
CA ASP A 507 -17.84 5.73 -32.01
C ASP A 507 -17.25 6.67 -30.95
N MET A 508 -16.00 6.45 -30.56
CA MET A 508 -15.24 7.42 -29.77
C MET A 508 -14.96 8.67 -30.62
N LEU A 509 -14.87 9.84 -29.99
CA LEU A 509 -14.42 11.06 -30.66
C LEU A 509 -12.92 10.97 -30.95
N ASP A 510 -12.46 11.73 -31.95
CA ASP A 510 -11.02 11.83 -32.29
C ASP A 510 -10.17 12.37 -31.13
N THR A 511 -10.81 13.07 -30.18
CA THR A 511 -10.19 13.57 -28.93
C THR A 511 -9.88 12.45 -27.94
N GLY A 512 -10.35 11.22 -28.17
CA GLY A 512 -10.29 10.12 -27.20
C GLY A 512 -11.35 10.19 -26.12
N GLU A 513 -12.26 11.16 -26.19
CA GLU A 513 -13.44 11.26 -25.33
C GLU A 513 -14.61 10.45 -25.90
N CYS A 514 -15.43 9.90 -25.02
CA CYS A 514 -16.69 9.29 -25.42
C CYS A 514 -17.80 10.36 -25.44
N CYS A 515 -18.68 10.42 -26.43
CA CYS A 515 -18.76 9.65 -27.68
C CYS A 515 -19.51 10.48 -28.76
N THR A 516 -19.43 10.07 -30.04
CA THR A 516 -20.32 10.59 -31.10
C THR A 516 -21.79 10.36 -30.74
N PRO A 517 -22.78 11.01 -31.36
CA PRO A 517 -24.17 10.56 -31.27
C PRO A 517 -24.30 9.07 -31.63
N LYS A 518 -25.20 8.34 -30.95
CA LYS A 518 -25.42 6.92 -31.21
C LYS A 518 -25.93 6.71 -32.63
N LYS A 519 -25.43 5.67 -33.29
CA LYS A 519 -25.85 5.27 -34.63
C LYS A 519 -26.43 3.87 -34.58
N TYR A 520 -27.35 3.59 -35.49
CA TYR A 520 -28.08 2.33 -35.55
C TYR A 520 -27.88 1.62 -36.88
N ILE A 521 -27.62 0.32 -36.81
CA ILE A 521 -27.92 -0.59 -37.91
C ILE A 521 -29.41 -0.89 -37.82
N SER A 522 -30.16 -0.65 -38.90
CA SER A 522 -31.60 -0.92 -38.99
C SER A 522 -31.84 -2.01 -40.03
N ILE A 523 -32.59 -3.04 -39.66
CA ILE A 523 -32.94 -4.18 -40.51
C ILE A 523 -34.45 -4.23 -40.60
N VAL A 524 -34.99 -4.00 -41.79
CA VAL A 524 -36.42 -4.10 -42.06
C VAL A 524 -36.78 -5.57 -42.26
N ALA A 525 -37.64 -6.11 -41.40
CA ALA A 525 -38.15 -7.46 -41.55
C ALA A 525 -39.21 -7.53 -42.67
N GLY A 526 -40.06 -6.50 -42.75
CA GLY A 526 -41.13 -6.36 -43.74
C GLY A 526 -42.37 -5.69 -43.18
N PRO A 527 -43.48 -5.67 -43.95
CA PRO A 527 -44.71 -4.98 -43.56
C PRO A 527 -45.41 -5.66 -42.38
N PHE A 528 -45.93 -4.88 -41.44
CA PHE A 528 -46.66 -5.37 -40.28
C PHE A 528 -47.98 -4.60 -40.09
N THR A 529 -49.03 -5.30 -39.69
CA THR A 529 -50.35 -4.70 -39.42
C THR A 529 -50.78 -4.92 -37.97
N ILE A 530 -51.04 -3.84 -37.24
CA ILE A 530 -51.63 -3.88 -35.90
C ILE A 530 -53.15 -4.00 -36.06
N LEU A 531 -53.72 -5.07 -35.53
CA LEU A 531 -55.16 -5.31 -35.56
C LEU A 531 -55.87 -4.53 -34.44
N HIS A 532 -57.07 -4.02 -34.71
CA HIS A 532 -57.94 -3.36 -33.73
C HIS A 532 -58.61 -4.36 -32.76
N ARG A 533 -57.82 -5.25 -32.15
CA ARG A 533 -58.28 -6.21 -31.13
C ARG A 533 -57.32 -6.17 -29.93
N GLY A 534 -57.86 -6.39 -28.73
CA GLY A 534 -57.15 -6.09 -27.47
C GLY A 534 -57.31 -4.63 -27.00
N LEU A 535 -58.21 -3.87 -27.64
CA LEU A 535 -58.66 -2.57 -27.12
C LEU A 535 -59.52 -2.78 -25.86
N PRO A 536 -59.49 -1.86 -24.88
CA PRO A 536 -60.46 -1.88 -23.79
C PRO A 536 -61.87 -1.91 -24.38
N ASN A 537 -62.75 -2.77 -23.84
CA ASN A 537 -64.16 -2.80 -24.24
C ASN A 537 -64.76 -1.37 -24.13
N LYS A 538 -65.76 -1.03 -24.94
CA LYS A 538 -66.45 0.28 -24.86
C LYS A 538 -66.97 0.60 -23.45
N ASP A 539 -67.15 -0.42 -22.63
CA ASP A 539 -67.61 -0.32 -21.24
C ASP A 539 -66.47 -0.20 -20.20
N TYR A 540 -65.19 -0.23 -20.63
CA TYR A 540 -64.03 -0.02 -19.75
C TYR A 540 -64.08 1.33 -19.00
N TRP A 541 -64.66 2.35 -19.63
CA TRP A 541 -64.88 3.67 -19.01
C TRP A 541 -66.23 3.80 -18.31
N LYS A 542 -67.09 2.77 -18.39
CA LYS A 542 -68.45 2.76 -17.84
C LYS A 542 -68.60 1.90 -16.59
N GLU A 543 -67.62 1.07 -16.25
CA GLU A 543 -67.59 0.39 -14.95
C GLU A 543 -67.24 1.39 -13.85
N THR A 544 -68.24 2.15 -13.40
CA THR A 544 -68.26 2.65 -12.02
C THR A 544 -68.19 1.44 -11.11
N GLY A 545 -67.10 1.31 -10.37
CA GLY A 545 -66.76 0.10 -9.63
C GLY A 545 -67.91 -0.50 -8.82
N GLU A 546 -68.40 -1.65 -9.27
CA GLU A 546 -68.93 -2.68 -8.39
C GLU A 546 -67.90 -3.81 -8.38
N ARG A 547 -67.12 -3.89 -7.31
CA ARG A 547 -66.48 -5.13 -6.91
C ARG A 547 -67.61 -6.12 -6.62
N SER A 548 -67.87 -7.05 -7.52
CA SER A 548 -68.58 -8.27 -7.17
C SER A 548 -67.65 -9.09 -6.27
N ASN A 549 -68.00 -9.19 -4.99
CA ASN A 549 -67.54 -10.30 -4.17
C ASN A 549 -68.18 -11.57 -4.75
N ASP A 550 -67.36 -12.45 -5.32
CA ASP A 550 -67.50 -13.91 -5.24
C ASP A 550 -66.16 -14.57 -5.57
#